data_AF-A0A971PWV9-F1
#
_entry.id   AF-A0A971PWV9-F1
#
_cell.length_a   1.000
_cell.length_b   1.000
_cell.length_c   1.000
_cell.angle_alpha   90.00
_cell.angle_beta   90.00
_cell.angle_gamma   90.00
#
_symmetry.space_group_name_H-M   'P 1'
#
loop_
_entity.id
_entity.type
_entity.pdbx_description
1 polymer ?
#
loop_
_entity_poly.entity_id
_entity_poly.type
_entity_poly.pdbx_seq_one_letter_code
_entity_poly.pdbx_strand_id
1 'polypeptide(L)'
;MKSENKMVILPCDCKCCMFVVEKTKWEDGDISYNITVQDSRYDHNYNTVWGRIKRATKILFGKPVYYNDVYIEGEERFKKLVDDLKALTQELENNDLTI
;
A
#
# COMPACT_ATOMS: atom_id res chain seq x y z
N MET A 1 -13.27 19.42 -3.84
CA MET A 1 -13.48 19.11 -2.39
C MET A 1 -12.13 18.71 -1.82
N LYS A 2 -11.71 19.32 -0.72
CA LYS A 2 -10.42 19.05 -0.08
C LYS A 2 -10.67 18.17 1.16
N SER A 3 -10.66 16.86 0.96
CA SER A 3 -10.57 15.90 2.07
C SER A 3 -9.11 15.69 2.46
N GLU A 4 -8.86 15.45 3.74
CA GLU A 4 -7.56 14.95 4.19
C GLU A 4 -7.51 13.44 3.90
N ASN A 5 -6.56 13.04 3.05
CA ASN A 5 -6.36 11.63 2.66
C ASN A 5 -4.96 11.18 3.08
N LYS A 6 -4.91 10.04 3.76
CA LYS A 6 -3.67 9.34 4.09
C LYS A 6 -3.71 7.94 3.54
N MET A 7 -2.60 7.49 2.96
CA MET A 7 -2.54 6.23 2.25
C MET A 7 -1.37 5.36 2.75
N VAL A 8 -1.63 4.07 2.91
CA VAL A 8 -0.63 3.02 3.07
C VAL A 8 -0.56 2.23 1.77
N ILE A 9 0.63 2.16 1.19
CA ILE A 9 0.89 1.42 -0.06
C ILE A 9 1.90 0.33 0.23
N LEU A 10 1.54 -0.92 -0.06
CA LEU A 10 2.44 -2.06 -0.01
C LEU A 10 2.52 -2.74 -1.38
N PRO A 11 3.62 -2.53 -2.13
CA PRO A 11 3.81 -3.22 -3.40
C PRO A 11 4.20 -4.69 -3.15
N CYS A 12 3.50 -5.60 -3.83
CA CYS A 12 3.74 -7.04 -3.78
C CYS A 12 5.18 -7.40 -4.23
N ASP A 13 5.68 -8.57 -3.85
CA ASP A 13 7.06 -8.97 -4.11
C ASP A 13 7.32 -9.49 -5.52
N CYS A 14 6.30 -10.10 -6.13
CA CYS A 14 6.23 -10.31 -7.58
C CYS A 14 6.20 -8.97 -8.34
N LYS A 15 5.93 -7.86 -7.63
CA LYS A 15 5.63 -6.54 -8.17
C LYS A 15 4.44 -6.51 -9.12
N CYS A 16 3.60 -7.54 -9.16
CA CYS A 16 2.47 -7.64 -10.07
C CYS A 16 1.27 -6.76 -9.67
N CYS A 17 1.20 -6.35 -8.40
CA CYS A 17 0.09 -5.66 -7.78
C CYS A 17 0.56 -4.87 -6.55
N MET A 18 -0.32 -4.03 -6.01
CA MET A 18 -0.11 -3.24 -4.81
C MET A 18 -1.34 -3.35 -3.91
N PHE A 19 -1.10 -3.53 -2.62
CA PHE A 19 -2.12 -3.38 -1.59
C PHE A 19 -2.17 -1.92 -1.18
N VAL A 20 -3.35 -1.31 -1.24
CA VAL A 20 -3.54 0.11 -0.95
C VAL A 20 -4.68 0.27 0.05
N VAL A 21 -4.41 0.98 1.13
CA VAL A 21 -5.41 1.39 2.12
C VAL A 21 -5.39 2.89 2.23
N GLU A 22 -6.52 3.52 1.92
CA GLU A 22 -6.72 4.97 2.03
C GLU A 22 -7.67 5.26 3.17
N LYS A 23 -7.29 6.19 4.04
CA LYS A 23 -8.17 6.80 5.03
C LYS A 23 -8.58 8.17 4.52
N THR A 24 -9.88 8.42 4.47
CA THR A 24 -10.44 9.72 4.10
C THR A 24 -11.22 10.28 5.28
N LYS A 25 -10.87 11.50 5.71
CA LYS A 25 -11.68 12.29 6.63
C LYS A 25 -12.53 13.26 5.82
N TRP A 26 -13.85 13.12 5.95
CA TRP A 26 -14.84 13.95 5.26
C TRP A 26 -15.10 15.25 6.05
N GLU A 27 -15.68 16.25 5.38
CA GLU A 27 -15.92 17.57 5.96
C GLU A 27 -16.94 17.54 7.12
N ASP A 28 -17.85 16.56 7.12
CA ASP A 28 -18.81 16.29 8.20
C ASP A 28 -18.20 15.53 9.40
N GLY A 29 -16.90 15.23 9.34
CA GLY A 29 -16.16 14.49 10.36
C GLY A 29 -16.26 12.98 10.21
N ASP A 30 -17.00 12.46 9.21
CA ASP A 30 -17.04 11.03 8.95
C ASP A 30 -15.68 10.52 8.47
N ILE A 31 -15.37 9.26 8.79
CA ILE A 31 -14.11 8.61 8.43
C ILE A 31 -14.44 7.35 7.66
N SER A 32 -13.97 7.30 6.42
CA SER A 32 -14.04 6.09 5.61
C SER A 32 -12.65 5.53 5.30
N TYR A 33 -12.61 4.21 5.11
CA TYR A 33 -11.43 3.50 4.67
C TYR A 33 -11.73 2.84 3.34
N ASN A 34 -10.86 3.04 2.36
CA ASN A 34 -10.90 2.35 1.08
C ASN A 34 -9.75 1.35 1.03
N ILE A 35 -10.05 0.07 0.79
CA ILE A 35 -9.07 -1.02 0.72
C ILE A 35 -9.12 -1.60 -0.69
N THR A 36 -8.01 -1.54 -1.41
CA THR A 36 -7.94 -2.00 -2.79
C THR A 36 -6.67 -2.80 -3.06
N VAL A 37 -6.77 -3.74 -4.00
CA VAL A 37 -5.61 -4.32 -4.67
C VAL A 37 -5.55 -3.72 -6.07
N GLN A 38 -4.49 -2.99 -6.35
CA GLN A 38 -4.31 -2.30 -7.63
C GLN A 38 -3.27 -3.04 -8.46
N ASP A 39 -3.49 -3.14 -9.77
CA ASP A 39 -2.45 -3.64 -10.68
C ASP A 39 -1.30 -2.62 -10.71
N SER A 40 -0.09 -3.12 -10.40
CA SER A 40 1.16 -2.35 -10.44
C SER A 40 1.44 -1.67 -11.79
N ARG A 41 0.77 -2.08 -12.87
CA ARG A 41 0.89 -1.51 -14.21
C ARG A 41 0.17 -0.18 -14.35
N TYR A 42 -0.85 0.09 -13.54
CA TYR A 42 -1.73 1.22 -13.75
C TYR A 42 -1.52 2.36 -12.78
N ASP A 43 -0.83 2.14 -11.65
CA ASP A 43 -0.63 3.21 -10.67
C ASP A 43 0.82 3.40 -10.20
N HIS A 44 1.20 4.68 -10.11
CA HIS A 44 2.38 5.23 -9.42
C HIS A 44 3.79 4.84 -9.92
N ASN A 45 4.23 5.34 -11.09
CA ASN A 45 5.67 5.43 -11.48
C ASN A 45 6.49 4.12 -11.52
N TYR A 46 5.88 2.94 -11.33
CA TYR A 46 6.55 1.64 -11.41
C TYR A 46 6.79 1.13 -12.84
N ASN A 47 6.40 1.92 -13.85
CA ASN A 47 6.54 1.64 -15.29
C ASN A 47 7.84 2.13 -15.92
N THR A 48 8.87 2.44 -15.12
CA THR A 48 10.19 2.72 -15.69
C THR A 48 10.69 1.51 -16.47
N VAL A 49 11.36 1.73 -17.60
CA VAL A 49 11.96 0.67 -18.44
C VAL A 49 12.85 -0.25 -17.59
N TRP A 50 13.51 0.32 -16.59
CA TRP A 50 14.33 -0.39 -15.61
C TRP A 50 13.53 -1.37 -14.72
N GLY A 51 12.33 -0.98 -14.29
CA GLY A 51 11.43 -1.84 -13.53
C GLY A 51 10.98 -3.06 -14.33
N ARG A 52 10.76 -2.88 -15.64
CA ARG A 52 10.41 -3.98 -16.56
C ARG A 52 11.56 -4.97 -16.73
N ILE A 53 12.79 -4.48 -16.91
CA ILE A 53 13.99 -5.32 -17.00
C ILE A 53 14.19 -6.11 -15.71
N LYS A 54 14.11 -5.47 -14.53
CA LYS A 54 14.25 -6.15 -13.23
C LYS A 54 13.21 -7.25 -12.98
N ARG A 55 11.99 -7.11 -13.50
CA ARG A 55 10.97 -8.18 -13.39
C ARG A 55 11.27 -9.34 -14.32
N ALA A 56 11.64 -9.05 -15.57
CA ALA A 56 12.02 -10.08 -16.53
C ALA A 56 13.21 -10.90 -16.02
N THR A 57 14.23 -10.25 -15.44
CA THR A 57 15.37 -10.96 -14.85
C THR A 57 14.97 -11.82 -13.66
N LYS A 58 14.10 -11.36 -12.76
CA LYS A 58 13.61 -12.19 -11.63
C LYS A 58 12.95 -13.49 -12.10
N ILE A 59 12.18 -13.45 -13.19
CA ILE A 59 11.55 -14.63 -13.79
C ILE A 59 12.64 -15.56 -14.36
N LEU A 60 13.63 -15.00 -15.06
CA LEU A 60 14.75 -15.76 -15.63
C LEU A 60 15.66 -16.38 -14.55
N PHE A 61 15.78 -15.75 -13.38
CA PHE A 61 16.54 -16.26 -12.23
C PHE A 61 15.72 -17.17 -11.31
N GLY A 62 14.56 -17.67 -11.77
CA GLY A 62 13.81 -18.72 -11.08
C GLY A 62 13.13 -18.28 -9.77
N LYS A 63 12.91 -16.97 -9.56
CA LYS A 63 12.10 -16.54 -8.42
C LYS A 63 10.64 -16.97 -8.65
N PRO A 64 9.98 -17.58 -7.65
CA PRO A 64 8.60 -18.01 -7.78
C PRO A 64 7.68 -16.82 -8.09
N VAL A 65 6.88 -16.96 -9.14
CA VAL A 65 5.80 -16.03 -9.47
C VAL A 65 4.57 -16.53 -8.73
N TYR A 66 4.20 -15.83 -7.67
CA TYR A 66 2.99 -16.13 -6.91
C TYR A 66 1.79 -15.45 -7.59
N TYR A 67 0.79 -16.25 -7.98
CA TYR A 67 -0.51 -15.77 -8.47
C TYR A 67 -1.44 -15.40 -7.30
N ASN A 68 -0.91 -14.66 -6.33
CA ASN A 68 -1.67 -14.12 -5.22
C ASN A 68 -1.86 -12.63 -5.45
N ASP A 69 -3.03 -12.10 -5.09
CA ASP A 69 -3.33 -10.67 -5.19
C ASP A 69 -2.37 -9.81 -4.38
N VAL A 70 -1.81 -10.33 -3.27
CA VAL A 70 -0.70 -9.72 -2.54
C VAL A 70 0.13 -10.83 -1.90
N TYR A 71 1.43 -10.86 -2.15
CA TYR A 71 2.40 -11.74 -1.51
C TYR A 71 3.48 -10.89 -0.82
N ILE A 72 3.73 -11.22 0.45
CA ILE A 72 4.66 -10.52 1.33
C ILE A 72 5.66 -11.56 1.85
N GLU A 73 6.91 -11.43 1.45
CA GLU A 73 8.00 -12.27 1.91
C GLU A 73 8.59 -11.71 3.21
N GLY A 74 8.58 -12.53 4.26
CA GLY A 74 9.25 -12.25 5.53
C GLY A 74 8.38 -11.55 6.58
N GLU A 75 8.61 -11.91 7.85
CA GLU A 75 7.83 -11.45 9.00
C GLU A 75 7.99 -9.95 9.26
N GLU A 76 9.19 -9.39 9.08
CA GLU A 76 9.46 -7.96 9.31
C GLU A 76 8.61 -7.05 8.42
N ARG A 77 8.39 -7.46 7.16
CA ARG A 77 7.58 -6.67 6.22
C ARG A 77 6.10 -6.75 6.53
N PHE A 78 5.65 -7.90 7.00
CA PHE A 78 4.29 -8.03 7.50
C PHE A 78 4.08 -7.18 8.76
N LYS A 79 5.02 -7.21 9.71
CA LYS A 79 5.00 -6.35 10.91
C LYS A 79 4.92 -4.87 10.54
N LYS A 80 5.75 -4.43 9.60
CA LYS A 80 5.71 -3.05 9.10
C LYS A 80 4.34 -2.70 8.51
N LEU A 81 3.72 -3.57 7.70
CA LEU A 81 2.38 -3.34 7.17
C LEU A 81 1.37 -3.14 8.31
N VAL A 82 1.39 -4.01 9.32
CA VAL A 82 0.48 -3.91 10.48
C VAL A 82 0.68 -2.61 11.23
N ASP A 83 1.93 -2.19 11.46
CA ASP A 83 2.25 -0.92 12.12
C ASP A 83 1.77 0.29 11.30
N ASP A 84 1.99 0.27 9.98
CA ASP A 84 1.51 1.32 9.07
C ASP A 84 -0.03 1.42 9.09
N LEU A 85 -0.73 0.28 9.09
CA LEU A 85 -2.19 0.22 9.19
C LEU A 85 -2.70 0.71 10.55
N LYS A 86 -1.99 0.37 11.63
CA LYS A 86 -2.31 0.86 12.98
C LYS A 86 -2.11 2.37 13.10
N ALA A 87 -1.09 2.92 12.45
CA ALA A 87 -0.90 4.37 12.39
C ALA A 87 -2.07 5.08 11.70
N LEU A 88 -2.72 4.45 10.71
CA LEU A 88 -3.94 5.01 10.11
C LEU A 88 -5.07 5.16 11.12
N THR A 89 -5.19 4.27 12.11
CA THR A 89 -6.26 4.35 13.11
C THR A 89 -5.94 5.30 14.27
N GLN A 90 -4.67 5.41 14.66
CA GLN A 90 -4.26 6.08 15.91
C GLN A 90 -4.09 7.60 15.83
N GLU A 91 -3.83 8.18 14.65
CA GLU A 91 -3.57 9.62 14.52
C GLU A 91 -4.79 10.54 14.76
N LEU A 92 -5.93 9.99 15.19
CA LEU A 92 -7.12 10.78 15.56
C LEU A 92 -7.23 11.09 17.05
N GLU A 93 -6.41 10.49 17.93
CA GLU A 93 -6.55 10.71 19.38
C GLU A 93 -5.81 11.96 19.90
N ASN A 94 -4.88 12.54 19.12
CA ASN A 94 -3.94 13.54 19.64
C ASN A 94 -4.30 15.01 19.34
N ASN A 95 -5.42 15.31 18.68
CA ASN A 95 -5.81 16.70 18.36
C ASN A 95 -7.03 17.22 19.15
N ASP A 96 -7.64 16.41 20.03
CA ASP A 96 -8.76 16.82 20.90
C ASP A 96 -8.33 17.24 22.32
N LEU A 97 -7.03 17.43 22.57
CA LEU A 97 -6.50 17.93 23.84
C LEU A 97 -5.67 19.20 23.66
N THR A 98 -6.30 20.25 23.17
CA THR A 98 -5.86 21.62 23.47
C THR A 98 -7.09 22.51 23.65
N ILE A 99 -7.57 22.59 24.89
CA ILE A 99 -8.42 23.68 25.41
C ILE A 99 -7.50 24.71 26.04
#